data_AF-A0A1M5S944-F1
#
_entry.id   AF-A0A1M5S944-F1
#
_cell.length_a   1.000
_cell.length_b   1.000
_cell.length_c   1.000
_cell.angle_alpha   90.00
_cell.angle_beta   90.00
_cell.angle_gamma   90.00
#
_symmetry.space_group_name_H-M   'P 1'
#
loop_
_entity.id
_entity.type
_entity.pdbx_description
1 polymer ?
#
loop_
_entity_poly.entity_id
_entity_poly.type
_entity_poly.pdbx_seq_one_letter_code
_entity_poly.pdbx_strand_id
1 'polypeptide(L)'
;MIWSALALAGTIVFLASPVLAQDGTGAIPENAVAQNYGGGWDCALGYKLDGAECLPIDIPENAYATGRAYGAGWACKRGYQETGTAACEAIQIPDNAHLRSSGFDWQCNRGFRSDRDDCVAIALPENAYLTGEISGPGWACIRGYTATSDACVPIAVPANGYLTNADFGAAWACERGFFEMDGRCDPVDLPANAFLDPESYGPGWRCERGYEQVRNACVAIDLPENAHLDRTGNRWRCDRSFQLSDGACVLGR
;
A
#
# COMPACT_ATOMS: atom_id res chain seq x y z
N MET A 1 -83.94 -6.26 -1.46
CA MET A 1 -84.00 -6.38 0.01
C MET A 1 -83.04 -7.48 0.43
N ILE A 2 -81.96 -7.06 1.10
CA ILE A 2 -81.11 -7.81 2.04
C ILE A 2 -80.58 -9.18 1.57
N TRP A 3 -79.33 -9.21 1.10
CA TRP A 3 -78.49 -10.42 1.11
C TRP A 3 -77.51 -10.29 2.27
N SER A 4 -77.69 -11.13 3.28
CA SER A 4 -76.80 -11.22 4.44
C SER A 4 -75.53 -11.99 4.07
N ALA A 5 -74.39 -11.36 4.29
CA ALA A 5 -73.07 -11.96 4.21
C ALA A 5 -72.81 -12.86 5.44
N LEU A 6 -72.33 -14.07 5.20
CA LEU A 6 -71.74 -14.94 6.23
C LEU A 6 -70.23 -14.98 5.98
N ALA A 7 -69.49 -14.21 6.77
CA ALA A 7 -68.02 -14.24 6.80
C ALA A 7 -67.56 -15.42 7.66
N LEU A 8 -66.89 -16.40 7.05
CA LEU A 8 -66.17 -17.46 7.75
C LEU A 8 -64.78 -16.93 8.15
N ALA A 9 -64.59 -16.64 9.43
CA ALA A 9 -63.28 -16.32 9.99
C ALA A 9 -62.47 -17.61 10.18
N GLY A 10 -61.48 -17.84 9.31
CA GLY A 10 -60.50 -18.91 9.47
C GLY A 10 -59.41 -18.51 10.47
N THR A 11 -59.32 -19.22 11.60
CA THR A 11 -58.27 -19.06 12.60
C THR A 11 -56.97 -19.71 12.12
N ILE A 12 -55.96 -18.88 11.83
CA ILE A 12 -54.58 -19.35 11.58
C ILE A 12 -53.93 -19.59 12.95
N VAL A 13 -53.66 -20.85 13.26
CA VAL A 13 -52.89 -21.24 14.46
C VAL A 13 -51.41 -21.10 14.13
N PHE A 14 -50.78 -20.03 14.62
CA PHE A 14 -49.33 -19.93 14.67
C PHE A 14 -48.80 -20.80 15.81
N LEU A 15 -48.30 -22.00 15.48
CA LEU A 15 -47.50 -22.78 16.40
C LEU A 15 -46.12 -22.11 16.51
N ALA A 16 -45.96 -21.28 17.54
CA ALA A 16 -44.64 -20.78 17.94
C ALA A 16 -43.88 -21.94 18.58
N SER A 17 -42.94 -22.54 17.84
CA SER A 17 -41.96 -23.45 18.44
C SER A 17 -41.10 -22.63 19.42
N PRO A 18 -40.92 -23.08 20.68
CA PRO A 18 -40.05 -22.39 21.61
C PRO A 18 -38.61 -22.49 21.10
N VAL A 19 -38.01 -21.34 20.80
CA VAL A 19 -36.55 -21.23 20.64
C VAL A 19 -35.99 -21.17 22.06
N LEU A 20 -35.40 -22.27 22.53
CA LEU A 20 -34.70 -22.29 23.81
C LEU A 20 -33.36 -21.58 23.65
N ALA A 21 -33.23 -20.41 24.25
CA ALA A 21 -31.93 -19.77 24.43
C ALA A 21 -31.13 -20.54 25.48
N GLN A 22 -29.81 -20.64 25.31
CA GLN A 22 -28.92 -21.21 26.32
C GLN A 22 -28.82 -20.25 27.51
N ASP A 23 -29.73 -20.36 28.48
CA ASP A 23 -29.81 -19.46 29.65
C ASP A 23 -28.65 -19.66 30.67
N GLY A 24 -27.58 -20.36 30.28
CA GLY A 24 -26.34 -20.54 31.04
C GLY A 24 -26.45 -21.25 32.40
N THR A 25 -27.64 -21.71 32.77
CA THR A 25 -28.00 -22.18 34.11
C THR A 25 -28.42 -23.67 34.15
N GLY A 26 -28.40 -24.35 33.01
CA GLY A 26 -28.71 -25.78 32.86
C GLY A 26 -27.48 -26.70 32.98
N ALA A 27 -27.73 -28.00 33.10
CA ALA A 27 -26.65 -29.01 33.05
C ALA A 27 -25.94 -28.95 31.69
N ILE A 28 -24.61 -29.02 31.71
CA ILE A 28 -23.80 -29.08 30.49
C ILE A 28 -24.06 -30.45 29.83
N PRO A 29 -24.51 -30.49 28.56
CA PRO A 29 -24.79 -31.74 27.88
C PRO A 29 -23.50 -32.52 27.58
N GLU A 30 -23.65 -33.79 27.21
CA GLU A 30 -22.51 -34.63 26.83
C GLU A 30 -21.78 -34.02 25.61
N ASN A 31 -20.45 -34.13 25.60
CA ASN A 31 -19.57 -33.54 24.59
C ASN A 31 -19.62 -32.01 24.49
N ALA A 32 -20.00 -31.31 25.56
CA ALA A 32 -19.90 -29.86 25.70
C ALA A 32 -18.93 -29.45 26.83
N VAL A 33 -18.37 -28.25 26.71
CA VAL A 33 -17.47 -27.61 27.67
C VAL A 33 -18.05 -26.28 28.12
N ALA A 34 -17.89 -25.95 29.41
CA ALA A 34 -18.35 -24.68 29.95
C ALA A 34 -17.62 -23.50 29.28
N GLN A 35 -18.34 -22.43 28.95
CA GLN A 35 -17.72 -21.19 28.50
C GLN A 35 -16.96 -20.52 29.65
N ASN A 36 -15.83 -19.88 29.33
CA ASN A 36 -15.00 -19.20 30.34
C ASN A 36 -15.66 -17.92 30.90
N TYR A 37 -16.58 -17.30 30.15
CA TYR A 37 -17.26 -16.07 30.53
C TYR A 37 -18.69 -16.07 29.99
N GLY A 38 -19.64 -15.45 30.69
CA GLY A 38 -21.00 -15.21 30.19
C GLY A 38 -22.08 -16.24 30.54
N GLY A 39 -21.70 -17.38 31.15
CA GLY A 39 -22.61 -18.49 31.38
C GLY A 39 -22.95 -19.24 30.08
N GLY A 40 -23.16 -20.55 30.15
CA GLY A 40 -23.40 -21.39 28.96
C GLY A 40 -22.27 -22.37 28.67
N TRP A 41 -22.35 -23.01 27.51
CA TRP A 41 -21.44 -24.06 27.08
C TRP A 41 -21.24 -24.02 25.56
N ASP A 42 -20.05 -24.46 25.13
CA ASP A 42 -19.72 -24.70 23.73
C ASP A 42 -19.53 -26.20 23.52
N CYS A 43 -19.84 -26.69 22.32
CA CYS A 43 -19.48 -28.07 22.00
C CYS A 43 -17.96 -28.28 22.06
N ALA A 44 -17.55 -29.42 22.61
CA ALA A 44 -16.16 -29.82 22.66
C ALA A 44 -15.57 -29.93 21.24
N LEU A 45 -14.26 -29.83 21.11
CA LEU A 45 -13.58 -29.92 19.82
C LEU A 45 -13.92 -31.25 19.12
N GLY A 46 -14.40 -31.17 17.87
CA GLY A 46 -14.87 -32.34 17.12
C GLY A 46 -16.38 -32.60 17.23
N TYR A 47 -17.12 -31.74 17.93
CA TYR A 47 -18.57 -31.80 18.05
C TYR A 47 -19.21 -30.49 17.57
N LYS A 48 -20.43 -30.57 17.03
CA LYS A 48 -21.23 -29.41 16.61
C LYS A 48 -22.59 -29.41 17.28
N LEU A 49 -23.16 -28.21 17.41
CA LEU A 49 -24.49 -28.02 17.97
C LEU A 49 -25.54 -28.51 16.97
N ASP A 50 -26.42 -29.41 17.42
CA ASP A 50 -27.65 -29.78 16.71
C ASP A 50 -28.81 -29.79 17.71
N GLY A 51 -29.69 -28.79 17.59
CA GLY A 51 -30.72 -28.54 18.60
C GLY A 51 -30.12 -28.18 19.97
N ALA A 52 -30.29 -29.07 20.95
CA ALA A 52 -29.80 -28.90 22.33
C ALA A 52 -28.62 -29.84 22.68
N GLU A 53 -28.08 -30.56 21.68
CA GLU A 53 -27.05 -31.59 21.87
C GLU A 53 -25.79 -31.29 21.04
N CYS A 54 -24.67 -31.85 21.47
CA CYS A 54 -23.41 -31.81 20.74
C CYS A 54 -23.17 -33.14 20.03
N LEU A 55 -23.42 -33.16 18.72
CA LEU A 55 -23.22 -34.34 17.89
C LEU A 55 -21.80 -34.38 17.30
N PRO A 56 -21.19 -35.57 17.17
CA PRO A 56 -19.86 -35.70 16.59
C PRO A 56 -19.84 -35.23 15.14
N ILE A 57 -18.79 -34.52 14.77
CA ILE A 57 -18.51 -34.09 13.40
C ILE A 57 -17.78 -35.24 12.69
N ASP A 58 -18.27 -35.64 11.53
CA ASP A 58 -17.49 -36.51 10.64
C ASP A 58 -16.39 -35.67 9.98
N ILE A 59 -15.16 -35.85 10.45
CA ILE A 59 -14.00 -35.10 9.97
C ILE A 59 -13.32 -35.96 8.91
N PRO A 60 -13.34 -35.55 7.63
CA PRO A 60 -12.75 -36.35 6.57
C PRO A 60 -11.22 -36.42 6.71
N GLU A 61 -10.60 -37.34 5.98
CA GLU A 61 -9.15 -37.41 5.88
C GLU A 61 -8.60 -36.05 5.43
N ASN A 62 -7.44 -35.67 5.96
CA ASN A 62 -6.80 -34.37 5.70
C ASN A 62 -7.59 -33.13 6.14
N ALA A 63 -8.53 -33.27 7.09
CA ALA A 63 -9.17 -32.16 7.78
C ALA A 63 -8.83 -32.09 9.27
N TYR A 64 -9.22 -31.00 9.91
CA TYR A 64 -9.17 -30.81 11.36
C TYR A 64 -10.42 -30.07 11.87
N ALA A 65 -10.82 -30.33 13.11
CA ALA A 65 -11.95 -29.65 13.74
C ALA A 65 -11.62 -28.17 13.97
N THR A 66 -12.56 -27.27 13.63
CA THR A 66 -12.40 -25.82 13.78
C THR A 66 -12.94 -25.29 15.11
N GLY A 67 -13.74 -26.08 15.81
CA GLY A 67 -14.47 -25.64 17.02
C GLY A 67 -15.57 -24.61 16.72
N ARG A 68 -15.94 -24.41 15.44
CA ARG A 68 -17.04 -23.51 15.08
C ARG A 68 -18.37 -24.23 15.24
N ALA A 69 -19.33 -23.55 15.87
CA ALA A 69 -20.69 -24.04 16.06
C ALA A 69 -21.55 -24.03 14.78
N TYR A 70 -21.07 -23.40 13.71
CA TYR A 70 -21.75 -23.26 12.42
C TYR A 70 -20.86 -23.73 11.26
N GLY A 71 -21.49 -24.09 10.14
CA GLY A 71 -20.82 -24.67 8.98
C GLY A 71 -20.52 -26.16 9.14
N ALA A 72 -19.52 -26.66 8.40
CA ALA A 72 -19.12 -28.06 8.44
C ALA A 72 -18.45 -28.47 9.77
N GLY A 73 -17.98 -27.49 10.56
CA GLY A 73 -17.30 -27.73 11.83
C GLY A 73 -15.84 -28.22 11.69
N TRP A 74 -15.40 -28.50 10.47
CA TRP A 74 -14.02 -28.85 10.13
C TRP A 74 -13.48 -27.93 9.02
N ALA A 75 -12.16 -27.95 8.83
CA ALA A 75 -11.46 -27.29 7.73
C ALA A 75 -10.35 -28.19 7.21
N CYS A 76 -10.02 -28.08 5.92
CA CYS A 76 -8.92 -28.83 5.34
C CYS A 76 -7.57 -28.40 5.94
N LYS A 77 -6.67 -29.37 6.11
CA LYS A 77 -5.27 -29.12 6.47
C LYS A 77 -4.60 -28.33 5.35
N ARG A 78 -3.52 -27.63 5.70
CA ARG A 78 -2.66 -26.94 4.74
C ARG A 78 -2.25 -27.89 3.59
N GLY A 79 -2.46 -27.45 2.35
CA GLY A 79 -2.19 -28.22 1.14
C GLY A 79 -3.39 -29.02 0.62
N TYR A 80 -4.55 -28.90 1.25
CA TYR A 80 -5.78 -29.58 0.86
C TYR A 80 -6.90 -28.55 0.67
N GLN A 81 -7.77 -28.83 -0.30
CA GLN A 81 -8.94 -28.03 -0.62
C GLN A 81 -10.21 -28.85 -0.45
N GLU A 82 -11.30 -28.18 -0.09
CA GLU A 82 -12.61 -28.82 0.07
C GLU A 82 -13.18 -29.19 -1.29
N THR A 83 -13.54 -30.46 -1.46
CA THR A 83 -14.20 -30.98 -2.66
C THR A 83 -15.51 -31.70 -2.28
N GLY A 84 -16.59 -31.41 -3.01
CA GLY A 84 -17.91 -31.97 -2.72
C GLY A 84 -18.47 -31.46 -1.38
N THR A 85 -19.07 -32.36 -0.60
CA THR A 85 -19.74 -32.02 0.68
C THR A 85 -18.98 -32.47 1.93
N ALA A 86 -17.98 -33.34 1.78
CA ALA A 86 -17.30 -33.99 2.90
C ALA A 86 -15.93 -34.58 2.52
N ALA A 87 -15.10 -33.87 1.76
CA ALA A 87 -13.77 -34.33 1.41
C ALA A 87 -12.75 -33.18 1.36
N CYS A 88 -11.51 -33.51 1.70
CA CYS A 88 -10.34 -32.65 1.54
C CYS A 88 -9.35 -33.33 0.61
N GLU A 89 -9.27 -32.86 -0.63
CA GLU A 89 -8.35 -33.39 -1.63
C GLU A 89 -7.09 -32.54 -1.71
N ALA A 90 -5.96 -33.17 -2.01
CA ALA A 90 -4.69 -32.48 -2.14
C ALA A 90 -4.74 -31.46 -3.28
N ILE A 91 -4.33 -30.24 -2.99
CA ILE A 91 -4.20 -29.19 -4.00
C ILE A 91 -3.17 -29.64 -5.03
N GLN A 92 -3.57 -29.66 -6.29
CA GLN A 92 -2.66 -29.96 -7.39
C GLN A 92 -1.74 -28.76 -7.58
N ILE A 93 -0.45 -28.96 -7.34
CA ILE A 93 0.59 -27.95 -7.51
C ILE A 93 1.35 -28.31 -8.79
N PRO A 94 1.32 -27.48 -9.84
CA PRO A 94 2.01 -27.76 -11.08
C PRO A 94 3.53 -27.68 -10.91
N ASP A 95 4.27 -28.15 -11.92
CA ASP A 95 5.72 -27.99 -11.97
C ASP A 95 6.11 -26.51 -11.88
N ASN A 96 7.21 -26.23 -11.19
CA ASN A 96 7.70 -24.87 -10.94
C ASN A 96 6.74 -23.99 -10.13
N ALA A 97 5.89 -24.57 -9.28
CA ALA A 97 5.09 -23.85 -8.29
C ALA A 97 5.39 -24.31 -6.85
N HIS A 98 4.93 -23.52 -5.88
CA HIS A 98 4.91 -23.88 -4.48
C HIS A 98 3.64 -23.40 -3.79
N LEU A 99 3.26 -24.08 -2.72
CA LEU A 99 2.12 -23.68 -1.89
C LEU A 99 2.42 -22.36 -1.17
N ARG A 100 1.49 -21.41 -1.24
CA ARG A 100 1.62 -20.13 -0.53
C ARG A 100 1.64 -20.32 0.99
N SER A 101 2.00 -19.26 1.71
CA SER A 101 1.93 -19.23 3.17
C SER A 101 0.52 -19.50 3.69
N SER A 102 -0.51 -19.04 2.98
CA SER A 102 -1.94 -19.32 3.26
C SER A 102 -2.20 -20.82 3.43
N GLY A 103 -1.53 -21.65 2.63
CA GLY A 103 -1.72 -23.09 2.59
C GLY A 103 -2.88 -23.58 1.73
N PHE A 104 -3.63 -22.68 1.08
CA PHE A 104 -4.86 -23.01 0.34
C PHE A 104 -4.82 -22.63 -1.14
N ASP A 105 -3.71 -22.04 -1.58
CA ASP A 105 -3.42 -21.73 -2.97
C ASP A 105 -1.91 -21.86 -3.24
N TRP A 106 -1.53 -21.88 -4.51
CA TRP A 106 -0.14 -21.96 -4.94
C TRP A 106 0.27 -20.71 -5.73
N GLN A 107 1.58 -20.54 -5.88
CA GLN A 107 2.16 -19.53 -6.75
C GLN A 107 3.36 -20.09 -7.50
N CYS A 108 3.63 -19.54 -8.68
CA CYS A 108 4.82 -19.91 -9.43
C CYS A 108 6.09 -19.54 -8.65
N ASN A 109 7.11 -20.38 -8.84
CA ASN A 109 8.47 -20.10 -8.40
C ASN A 109 9.02 -18.89 -9.15
N ARG A 110 9.99 -18.21 -8.54
CA ARG A 110 10.68 -17.10 -9.20
C ARG A 110 11.25 -17.56 -10.54
N GLY A 111 11.01 -16.79 -11.60
CA GLY A 111 11.38 -17.16 -12.98
C GLY A 111 10.25 -17.81 -13.77
N PHE A 112 9.09 -18.01 -13.16
CA PHE A 112 7.90 -18.56 -13.81
C PHE A 112 6.70 -17.66 -13.57
N ARG A 113 5.81 -17.60 -14.55
CA ARG A 113 4.53 -16.89 -14.47
C ARG A 113 3.38 -17.87 -14.68
N SER A 114 2.24 -17.54 -14.08
CA SER A 114 1.02 -18.34 -14.27
C SER A 114 0.51 -18.19 -15.71
N ASP A 115 0.30 -19.32 -16.37
CA ASP A 115 -0.49 -19.43 -17.59
C ASP A 115 -1.53 -20.54 -17.38
N ARG A 116 -2.78 -20.11 -17.12
CA ARG A 116 -3.86 -21.01 -16.68
C ARG A 116 -3.46 -21.77 -15.40
N ASP A 117 -3.47 -23.10 -15.47
CA ASP A 117 -3.17 -24.00 -14.35
C ASP A 117 -1.69 -24.42 -14.30
N ASP A 118 -0.83 -23.79 -15.11
CA ASP A 118 0.60 -24.10 -15.20
C ASP A 118 1.49 -22.89 -14.89
N CYS A 119 2.75 -23.18 -14.59
CA CYS A 119 3.80 -22.19 -14.45
C CYS A 119 4.77 -22.27 -15.63
N VAL A 120 4.70 -21.28 -16.51
CA VAL A 120 5.56 -21.18 -17.70
C VAL A 120 6.77 -20.28 -17.41
N ALA A 121 7.92 -20.65 -17.96
CA ALA A 121 9.14 -19.88 -17.77
C ALA A 121 8.98 -18.45 -18.32
N ILE A 122 9.46 -17.47 -17.54
CA ILE A 122 9.50 -16.08 -17.95
C ILE A 122 10.65 -15.92 -18.95
N ALA A 123 10.33 -15.48 -20.17
CA ALA A 123 11.33 -15.04 -21.13
C ALA A 123 11.97 -13.75 -20.60
N LEU A 124 13.21 -13.85 -20.13
CA LEU A 124 13.95 -12.71 -19.60
C LEU A 124 14.67 -12.00 -20.76
N PRO A 125 14.30 -10.76 -21.11
CA PRO A 125 14.99 -10.03 -22.17
C PRO A 125 16.40 -9.60 -21.73
N GLU A 126 17.22 -9.19 -22.70
CA GLU A 126 18.52 -8.58 -22.41
C GLU A 126 18.34 -7.33 -21.54
N ASN A 127 19.30 -7.06 -20.65
CA ASN A 127 19.26 -5.93 -19.72
C ASN A 127 18.08 -5.96 -18.74
N ALA A 128 17.57 -7.14 -18.41
CA ALA A 128 16.53 -7.33 -17.39
C ALA A 128 16.98 -8.29 -16.28
N TYR A 129 16.28 -8.23 -15.15
CA TYR A 129 16.37 -9.18 -14.05
C TYR A 129 14.99 -9.63 -13.60
N LEU A 130 14.89 -10.88 -13.12
CA LEU A 130 13.63 -11.42 -12.60
C LEU A 130 13.21 -10.68 -11.32
N THR A 131 11.95 -10.29 -11.24
CA THR A 131 11.35 -9.73 -10.02
C THR A 131 10.63 -10.83 -9.23
N GLY A 132 10.24 -10.52 -7.99
CA GLY A 132 9.34 -11.36 -7.19
C GLY A 132 7.88 -10.96 -7.33
N GLU A 133 7.55 -10.10 -8.30
CA GLU A 133 6.22 -9.55 -8.47
C GLU A 133 5.27 -10.60 -9.04
N ILE A 134 4.10 -10.70 -8.42
CA ILE A 134 3.05 -11.67 -8.80
C ILE A 134 2.27 -11.16 -10.02
N SER A 135 2.22 -9.84 -10.21
CA SER A 135 1.55 -9.18 -11.33
C SER A 135 2.57 -8.56 -12.28
N GLY A 136 2.22 -8.48 -13.56
CA GLY A 136 3.07 -7.91 -14.59
C GLY A 136 3.99 -8.93 -15.28
N PRO A 137 5.09 -8.49 -15.92
CA PRO A 137 5.93 -9.36 -16.74
C PRO A 137 6.85 -10.28 -15.91
N GLY A 138 6.96 -10.08 -14.59
CA GLY A 138 7.83 -10.86 -13.70
C GLY A 138 9.33 -10.59 -13.88
N TRP A 139 9.67 -9.50 -14.57
CA TRP A 139 11.01 -8.96 -14.71
C TRP A 139 10.97 -7.44 -14.70
N ALA A 140 12.11 -6.83 -14.40
CA ALA A 140 12.34 -5.40 -14.46
C ALA A 140 13.66 -5.12 -15.17
N CYS A 141 13.79 -3.93 -15.74
CA CYS A 141 15.02 -3.53 -16.41
C CYS A 141 16.12 -3.20 -15.41
N ILE A 142 17.36 -3.57 -15.75
CA ILE A 142 18.52 -3.10 -15.00
C ILE A 142 18.60 -1.57 -15.09
N ARG A 143 19.28 -0.97 -14.12
CA ARG A 143 19.51 0.48 -14.08
C ARG A 143 20.06 0.99 -15.42
N GLY A 144 19.46 2.06 -15.95
CA GLY A 144 19.84 2.65 -17.23
C GLY A 144 19.03 2.13 -18.42
N TYR A 145 18.07 1.23 -18.18
CA TYR A 145 17.15 0.73 -19.19
C TYR A 145 15.70 0.94 -18.74
N THR A 146 14.80 1.07 -19.71
CA THR A 146 13.36 1.21 -19.49
C THR A 146 12.59 0.13 -20.24
N ALA A 147 11.46 -0.28 -19.68
CA ALA A 147 10.66 -1.37 -20.22
C ALA A 147 9.85 -0.90 -21.43
N THR A 148 9.98 -1.66 -22.52
CA THR A 148 9.01 -1.71 -23.63
C THR A 148 8.23 -3.03 -23.55
N SER A 149 7.34 -3.32 -24.50
CA SER A 149 6.46 -4.51 -24.40
C SER A 149 7.21 -5.81 -24.08
N ASP A 150 8.37 -6.02 -24.71
CA ASP A 150 9.11 -7.28 -24.63
C ASP A 150 10.64 -7.09 -24.50
N ALA A 151 11.10 -5.88 -24.19
CA ALA A 151 12.53 -5.57 -24.11
C ALA A 151 12.85 -4.43 -23.14
N CYS A 152 14.08 -4.46 -22.63
CA CYS A 152 14.67 -3.34 -21.93
C CYS A 152 15.52 -2.53 -22.91
N VAL A 153 15.10 -1.30 -23.19
CA VAL A 153 15.81 -0.39 -24.09
C VAL A 153 16.58 0.65 -23.27
N PRO A 154 17.79 1.06 -23.71
CA PRO A 154 18.60 2.00 -22.96
C PRO A 154 17.87 3.35 -22.84
N ILE A 155 17.94 3.93 -21.65
CA ILE A 155 17.44 5.29 -21.41
C ILE A 155 18.41 6.27 -22.07
N ALA A 156 17.91 7.06 -23.01
CA ALA A 156 18.68 8.15 -23.60
C ALA A 156 18.86 9.27 -22.57
N VAL A 157 20.08 9.39 -22.04
CA VAL A 157 20.46 10.48 -21.14
C VAL A 157 21.13 11.58 -21.98
N PRO A 158 20.62 12.82 -21.97
CA PRO A 158 21.24 13.91 -22.72
C PRO A 158 22.60 14.31 -22.13
N ALA A 159 23.38 15.09 -22.88
CA ALA A 159 24.58 15.72 -22.34
C ALA A 159 24.23 16.59 -21.11
N ASN A 160 25.07 16.55 -20.08
CA ASN A 160 24.83 17.17 -18.76
C ASN A 160 23.60 16.61 -18.02
N GLY A 161 23.15 15.40 -18.36
CA GLY A 161 22.18 14.63 -17.60
C GLY A 161 22.81 13.42 -16.91
N TYR A 162 22.14 12.92 -15.87
CA TYR A 162 22.49 11.68 -15.17
C TYR A 162 21.25 10.84 -14.88
N LEU A 163 21.41 9.52 -14.80
CA LEU A 163 20.33 8.60 -14.43
C LEU A 163 19.91 8.80 -12.97
N THR A 164 18.62 8.95 -12.70
CA THR A 164 18.11 9.01 -11.32
C THR A 164 18.10 7.60 -10.71
N ASN A 165 18.28 7.47 -9.40
CA ASN A 165 18.10 6.20 -8.67
C ASN A 165 16.66 6.02 -8.19
N ALA A 166 15.70 6.71 -8.80
CA ALA A 166 14.34 6.74 -8.29
C ALA A 166 13.52 5.56 -8.86
N ASP A 167 12.85 4.81 -7.99
CA ASP A 167 11.90 3.77 -8.39
C ASP A 167 10.67 4.35 -9.12
N PHE A 168 10.40 5.64 -8.88
CA PHE A 168 9.31 6.39 -9.47
C PHE A 168 9.77 7.80 -9.89
N GLY A 169 9.25 8.30 -11.01
CA GLY A 169 9.56 9.64 -11.53
C GLY A 169 10.40 9.61 -12.80
N ALA A 170 11.06 10.74 -13.10
CA ALA A 170 11.92 10.86 -14.27
C ALA A 170 13.14 9.95 -14.14
N ALA A 171 13.44 9.20 -15.21
CA ALA A 171 14.53 8.23 -15.22
C ALA A 171 15.95 8.87 -15.28
N TRP A 172 16.01 10.15 -15.61
CA TRP A 172 17.21 10.97 -15.60
C TRP A 172 16.86 12.38 -15.11
N ALA A 173 17.88 13.11 -14.67
CA ALA A 173 17.79 14.51 -14.27
C ALA A 173 19.02 15.26 -14.76
N CYS A 174 18.93 16.58 -14.81
CA CYS A 174 20.07 17.42 -15.19
C CYS A 174 21.09 17.56 -14.06
N GLU A 175 22.36 17.55 -14.45
CA GLU A 175 23.48 17.86 -13.57
C GLU A 175 23.31 19.25 -12.94
N ARG A 176 23.96 19.46 -11.80
CA ARG A 176 23.89 20.76 -11.12
C ARG A 176 24.39 21.87 -12.06
N GLY A 177 23.60 22.94 -12.15
CA GLY A 177 23.88 24.05 -13.07
C GLY A 177 23.27 23.88 -14.45
N PHE A 178 22.44 22.86 -14.64
CA PHE A 178 21.63 22.66 -15.82
C PHE A 178 20.17 22.45 -15.44
N PHE A 179 19.25 22.84 -16.32
CA PHE A 179 17.81 22.62 -16.16
C PHE A 179 17.24 21.91 -17.40
N GLU A 180 16.17 21.16 -17.20
CA GLU A 180 15.53 20.40 -18.27
C GLU A 180 14.72 21.33 -19.19
N MET A 181 15.01 21.26 -20.50
CA MET A 181 14.22 21.88 -21.55
C MET A 181 14.10 20.93 -22.73
N ASP A 182 12.88 20.48 -23.03
CA ASP A 182 12.54 19.59 -24.16
C ASP A 182 13.46 18.35 -24.27
N GLY A 183 13.73 17.68 -23.14
CA GLY A 183 14.58 16.49 -23.09
C GLY A 183 16.09 16.75 -23.22
N ARG A 184 16.52 18.00 -23.05
CA ARG A 184 17.94 18.42 -22.98
C ARG A 184 18.22 19.08 -21.63
N CYS A 185 19.48 19.03 -21.21
CA CYS A 185 19.96 19.80 -20.08
C CYS A 185 20.68 21.06 -20.54
N ASP A 186 20.02 22.20 -20.37
CA ASP A 186 20.55 23.52 -20.71
C ASP A 186 21.22 24.18 -19.52
N PRO A 187 22.35 24.89 -19.73
CA PRO A 187 23.03 25.56 -18.63
C PRO A 187 22.14 26.63 -18.03
N VAL A 188 22.16 26.72 -16.70
CA VAL A 188 21.54 27.81 -15.95
C VAL A 188 22.31 29.09 -16.26
N ASP A 189 21.60 30.10 -16.76
CA ASP A 189 22.15 31.45 -16.93
C ASP A 189 22.42 32.06 -15.56
N LEU A 190 23.69 32.03 -15.14
CA LEU A 190 24.13 32.53 -13.85
C LEU A 190 24.56 34.01 -13.96
N PRO A 191 23.77 34.97 -13.43
CA PRO A 191 24.16 36.39 -13.48
C PRO A 191 25.36 36.67 -12.57
N ALA A 192 26.00 37.84 -12.77
CA ALA A 192 27.08 38.28 -11.89
C ALA A 192 26.60 38.37 -10.42
N ASN A 193 27.47 38.01 -9.49
CA ASN A 193 27.19 37.97 -8.05
C ASN A 193 26.07 36.97 -7.66
N ALA A 194 25.97 35.85 -8.38
CA ALA A 194 25.06 34.75 -8.07
C ALA A 194 25.81 33.42 -8.01
N PHE A 195 25.24 32.47 -7.28
CA PHE A 195 25.70 31.09 -7.23
C PHE A 195 24.55 30.10 -7.42
N LEU A 196 24.88 28.90 -7.89
CA LEU A 196 23.90 27.83 -8.12
C LEU A 196 23.21 27.43 -6.82
N ASP A 197 21.88 27.38 -6.86
CA ASP A 197 21.05 27.00 -5.72
C ASP A 197 20.50 25.58 -5.93
N PRO A 198 20.77 24.63 -5.03
CA PRO A 198 20.23 23.28 -5.13
C PRO A 198 18.73 23.17 -4.78
N GLU A 199 18.08 24.26 -4.34
CA GLU A 199 16.64 24.24 -4.07
C GLU A 199 15.83 23.86 -5.33
N SER A 200 14.87 22.96 -5.16
CA SER A 200 14.07 22.37 -6.26
C SER A 200 13.05 23.33 -6.88
N TYR A 201 12.98 24.57 -6.40
CA TYR A 201 12.05 25.59 -6.84
C TYR A 201 12.79 26.93 -7.05
N GLY A 202 12.34 27.71 -8.02
CA GLY A 202 12.96 29.00 -8.37
C GLY A 202 13.88 28.93 -9.58
N PRO A 203 14.75 29.93 -9.79
CA PRO A 203 15.54 30.09 -11.02
C PRO A 203 16.80 29.21 -11.09
N GLY A 204 17.05 28.35 -10.09
CA GLY A 204 18.24 27.49 -10.01
C GLY A 204 19.52 28.20 -9.54
N TRP A 205 19.40 29.46 -9.12
CA TRP A 205 20.50 30.25 -8.57
C TRP A 205 19.98 31.24 -7.53
N ARG A 206 20.89 31.74 -6.69
CA ARG A 206 20.61 32.79 -5.70
C ARG A 206 21.76 33.78 -5.63
N CYS A 207 21.46 34.98 -5.18
CA CYS A 207 22.45 36.03 -5.07
C CYS A 207 23.47 35.77 -3.96
N GLU A 208 24.72 36.12 -4.22
CA GLU A 208 25.79 36.17 -3.23
C GLU A 208 25.42 37.14 -2.10
N ARG A 209 26.05 36.95 -0.93
CA ARG A 209 25.86 37.82 0.23
C ARG A 209 26.16 39.28 -0.16
N GLY A 210 25.25 40.19 0.19
CA GLY A 210 25.32 41.61 -0.15
C GLY A 210 24.59 42.00 -1.44
N TYR A 211 23.95 41.04 -2.11
CA TYR A 211 23.17 41.29 -3.32
C TYR A 211 21.72 40.82 -3.15
N GLU A 212 20.78 41.51 -3.80
CA GLU A 212 19.37 41.14 -3.84
C GLU A 212 18.92 40.80 -5.26
N GLN A 213 17.95 39.89 -5.38
CA GLN A 213 17.44 39.47 -6.67
C GLN A 213 16.47 40.52 -7.22
N VAL A 214 16.82 41.12 -8.36
CA VAL A 214 15.94 42.02 -9.11
C VAL A 214 15.79 41.45 -10.51
N ARG A 215 14.62 40.85 -10.78
CA ARG A 215 14.37 40.08 -12.02
C ARG A 215 15.41 38.95 -12.18
N ASN A 216 16.18 38.97 -13.27
CA ASN A 216 17.20 37.96 -13.59
C ASN A 216 18.63 38.46 -13.29
N ALA A 217 18.80 39.33 -12.30
CA ALA A 217 20.10 39.84 -11.91
C ALA A 217 20.23 39.97 -10.38
N CYS A 218 21.47 39.93 -9.91
CA CYS A 218 21.82 40.23 -8.53
C CYS A 218 22.39 41.65 -8.45
N VAL A 219 21.64 42.52 -7.78
CA VAL A 219 21.99 43.95 -7.61
C VAL A 219 22.53 44.16 -6.21
N ALA A 220 23.61 44.92 -6.08
CA ALA A 220 24.22 45.19 -4.77
C ALA A 220 23.20 45.91 -3.87
N ILE A 221 23.08 45.41 -2.64
CA ILE A 221 22.23 46.03 -1.62
C ILE A 221 22.91 47.33 -1.20
N ASP A 222 22.22 48.45 -1.42
CA ASP A 222 22.64 49.73 -0.87
C ASP A 222 22.38 49.72 0.63
N LEU A 223 23.46 49.67 1.41
CA LEU A 223 23.38 49.53 2.86
C LEU A 223 23.38 50.93 3.48
N PRO A 224 22.27 51.36 4.12
CA PRO A 224 22.22 52.68 4.74
C PRO A 224 23.20 52.77 5.91
N GLU A 225 23.56 54.00 6.27
CA GLU A 225 24.42 54.24 7.43
C GLU A 225 23.82 53.64 8.70
N ASN A 226 24.65 53.05 9.56
CA ASN A 226 24.24 52.36 10.80
C ASN A 226 23.36 51.12 10.57
N ALA A 227 23.62 50.39 9.48
CA ALA A 227 23.02 49.09 9.20
C ALA A 227 24.08 48.02 8.90
N HIS A 228 23.70 46.76 9.09
CA HIS A 228 24.50 45.58 8.73
C HIS A 228 23.65 44.53 8.03
N LEU A 229 24.29 43.71 7.19
CA LEU A 229 23.65 42.55 6.58
C LEU A 229 23.31 41.51 7.64
N ASP A 230 22.11 40.94 7.57
CA ASP A 230 21.64 39.91 8.49
C ASP A 230 22.39 38.57 8.32
N ARG A 231 21.97 37.54 9.07
CA ARG A 231 22.60 36.22 9.00
C ARG A 231 22.45 35.55 7.63
N THR A 232 21.34 35.80 6.92
CA THR A 232 21.11 35.28 5.56
C THR A 232 22.03 35.96 4.57
N GLY A 233 22.33 37.24 4.80
CA GLY A 233 23.29 38.00 4.02
C GLY A 233 22.71 38.72 2.80
N ASN A 234 21.44 38.52 2.50
CA ASN A 234 20.74 39.16 1.38
C ASN A 234 19.61 40.08 1.87
N ARG A 235 19.63 40.42 3.17
CA ARG A 235 18.80 41.44 3.81
C ARG A 235 19.66 42.17 4.83
N TRP A 236 19.22 43.34 5.27
CA TRP A 236 19.92 44.12 6.28
C TRP A 236 19.01 44.49 7.45
N ARG A 237 19.63 44.88 8.57
CA ARG A 237 18.98 45.40 9.77
C ARG A 237 19.80 46.55 10.34
N CYS A 238 19.13 47.45 11.05
CA CYS A 238 19.83 48.52 11.75
C CYS A 238 20.76 47.95 12.84
N ASP A 239 21.86 48.66 13.05
CA ASP A 239 22.78 48.39 14.14
C ASP A 239 22.11 48.58 15.50
N ARG A 240 22.75 48.03 16.53
CA ARG A 240 22.25 48.17 17.90
C ARG A 240 22.12 49.66 18.25
N SER A 241 20.98 50.05 18.84
CA SER A 241 20.59 51.42 19.16
C SER A 241 20.02 52.27 18.00
N PHE A 242 19.92 51.71 16.79
CA PHE A 242 19.27 52.38 15.66
C PHE A 242 17.94 51.70 15.30
N GLN A 243 16.98 52.49 14.82
CA GLN A 243 15.64 52.07 14.42
C GLN A 243 15.38 52.46 12.96
N LEU A 244 14.62 51.62 12.23
CA LEU A 244 14.27 51.85 10.84
C LEU A 244 13.24 52.98 10.73
N SER A 245 13.57 54.04 9.99
CA SER A 245 12.67 55.14 9.64
C SER A 245 12.95 55.61 8.21
N ASP A 246 11.94 55.65 7.35
CA ASP A 246 12.02 56.11 5.95
C ASP A 246 13.18 55.49 5.14
N GLY A 247 13.46 54.20 5.34
CA GLY A 247 14.53 53.48 4.65
C GLY A 247 15.95 53.73 5.19
N ALA A 248 16.08 54.49 6.28
CA ALA A 248 17.34 54.75 6.96
C ALA A 248 17.34 54.24 8.41
N CYS A 249 18.51 54.07 8.99
CA CYS A 249 18.68 53.73 10.40
C CYS A 249 19.01 54.98 11.21
N VAL A 250 18.06 55.41 12.03
CA VAL A 250 18.18 56.61 12.88
C VAL A 250 18.30 56.21 14.34
N LEU A 251 19.01 57.01 15.15
CA LEU A 251 19.20 56.72 16.57
C LEU A 251 17.83 56.59 17.27
N GLY A 252 17.57 55.43 17.88
CA GLY A 252 16.36 55.21 18.65
C GLY A 252 16.38 56.04 19.94
N ARG A 253 15.29 56.75 20.23
CA ARG A 253 15.06 57.37 21.55
C ARG A 253 14.81 56.32 22.62
#